data_AF-A0A6J0SI34-F1
#
_entry.id   AF-A0A6J0SI34-F1
#
_cell.length_a   1.000
_cell.length_b   1.000
_cell.length_c   1.000
_cell.angle_alpha   90.00
_cell.angle_beta   90.00
_cell.angle_gamma   90.00
#
_symmetry.space_group_name_H-M   'P 1'
#
loop_
_entity.id
_entity.type
_entity.pdbx_description
1 polymer ?
#
loop_
_entity_poly.entity_id
_entity_poly.type
_entity_poly.pdbx_seq_one_letter_code
_entity_poly.pdbx_strand_id
1 'polypeptide(L)'
;VFPPVPVKPDYAYHARIKNRESLLPLMQKPCPAYIAPVKVLCHMEGSGQWPQDREAIRRIKAAFQLQLAELLRKQHRLLCRPAPTHTDVYKDGYVFRVQVAYHREPQILKEAGTRKELCGAEVQLQSCSRNSAHNHSSLQQQHPAFSGTSRLAKRWISAQMLSDGLSEECVDLLAAFLFLCPAPFTAP
;
A
#
# COMPACT_ATOMS: atom_id res chain seq x y z
N VAL A 1 2.22 -11.02 3.39
CA VAL A 1 2.36 -11.27 4.84
C VAL A 1 2.89 -10.00 5.49
N PHE A 2 2.14 -9.41 6.41
CA PHE A 2 2.56 -8.26 7.20
C PHE A 2 3.38 -8.72 8.43
N PRO A 3 4.38 -7.95 8.92
CA PRO A 3 4.99 -6.84 8.21
C PRO A 3 5.70 -7.34 6.94
N PRO A 4 5.83 -6.51 5.89
CA PRO A 4 6.66 -6.86 4.75
C PRO A 4 8.04 -7.29 5.22
N VAL A 5 8.52 -8.40 4.69
CA VAL A 5 9.86 -8.90 5.01
C VAL A 5 10.87 -8.11 4.19
N PRO A 6 11.89 -7.49 4.80
CA PRO A 6 12.92 -6.80 4.06
C PRO A 6 13.73 -7.79 3.23
N VAL A 7 13.98 -7.47 1.97
CA VAL A 7 14.86 -8.25 1.11
C VAL A 7 15.85 -7.33 0.43
N LYS A 8 17.14 -7.64 0.58
CA LYS A 8 18.21 -7.00 -0.21
C LYS A 8 18.49 -7.90 -1.41
N PRO A 9 18.41 -7.38 -2.65
CA PRO A 9 18.72 -8.19 -3.82
C PRO A 9 20.21 -8.56 -3.80
N ASP A 10 20.51 -9.82 -4.05
CA ASP A 10 21.87 -10.22 -4.37
C ASP A 10 22.19 -9.75 -5.79
N TYR A 11 22.97 -8.68 -5.91
CA TYR A 11 23.33 -8.11 -7.20
C TYR A 11 24.12 -9.08 -8.09
N ALA A 12 24.79 -10.10 -7.53
CA ALA A 12 25.47 -11.12 -8.32
C ALA A 12 24.49 -12.02 -9.09
N TYR A 13 23.21 -12.05 -8.69
CA TYR A 13 22.19 -12.89 -9.33
C TYR A 13 21.50 -12.20 -10.50
N HIS A 14 21.82 -10.93 -10.73
CA HIS A 14 21.09 -10.08 -11.66
C HIS A 14 21.99 -9.33 -12.63
N ALA A 15 21.59 -9.29 -13.90
CA ALA A 15 22.14 -8.36 -14.87
C ALA A 15 21.48 -6.99 -14.71
N ARG A 16 22.29 -5.92 -14.66
CA ARG A 16 21.80 -4.54 -14.53
C ARG A 16 21.50 -3.96 -15.91
N ILE A 17 20.25 -3.58 -16.15
CA ILE A 17 19.89 -2.79 -17.33
C ILE A 17 20.21 -1.32 -17.05
N LYS A 18 21.32 -0.84 -17.62
CA LYS A 18 21.80 0.54 -17.41
C LYS A 18 20.74 1.60 -17.74
N ASN A 19 19.94 1.37 -18.78
CA ASN A 19 18.96 2.35 -19.27
C ASN A 19 17.68 2.47 -18.43
N ARG A 20 17.41 1.53 -17.53
CA ARG A 20 16.11 1.44 -16.81
C ARG A 20 16.23 1.30 -15.30
N GLU A 21 17.45 1.41 -14.75
CA GLU A 21 17.74 1.17 -13.33
C GLU A 21 17.11 -0.13 -12.80
N SER A 22 17.02 -1.15 -13.67
CA SER A 22 16.31 -2.40 -13.38
C SER A 22 17.26 -3.58 -13.36
N LEU A 23 16.92 -4.59 -12.55
CA LEU A 23 17.64 -5.85 -12.42
C LEU A 23 16.89 -6.95 -13.16
N LEU A 24 17.60 -7.72 -13.98
CA LEU A 24 17.08 -8.92 -14.63
C LEU A 24 17.72 -10.15 -13.99
N PRO A 25 16.94 -11.15 -13.56
CA PRO A 25 17.53 -12.39 -13.04
C PRO A 25 18.32 -13.12 -14.13
N LEU A 26 19.48 -13.67 -13.76
CA LEU A 26 20.27 -14.52 -14.64
C LEU A 26 19.59 -15.89 -14.78
N MET A 27 19.77 -16.56 -15.93
CA MET A 27 19.00 -17.77 -16.30
C MET A 27 19.08 -18.93 -15.29
N GLN A 28 20.18 -19.05 -14.54
CA GLN A 28 20.40 -20.11 -13.55
C GLN A 28 20.17 -19.66 -12.11
N LYS A 29 19.68 -18.43 -11.91
CA LYS A 29 19.47 -17.83 -10.59
C LYS A 29 17.98 -17.82 -10.26
N PRO A 30 17.61 -17.90 -8.97
CA PRO A 30 16.22 -17.87 -8.57
C PRO A 30 15.54 -16.56 -8.99
N CYS A 31 14.22 -16.62 -9.17
CA CYS A 31 13.40 -15.43 -9.36
C CYS A 31 13.62 -14.45 -8.20
N PRO A 32 13.67 -13.13 -8.44
CA PRO A 32 13.78 -12.15 -7.37
C PRO A 32 12.62 -12.34 -6.37
N ALA A 33 12.91 -12.24 -5.07
CA ALA A 33 11.87 -12.31 -4.06
C ALA A 33 10.90 -11.14 -4.23
N TYR A 34 9.60 -11.43 -4.10
CA TYR A 34 8.57 -10.40 -4.08
C TYR A 34 8.65 -9.61 -2.77
N ILE A 35 8.82 -8.29 -2.89
CA ILE A 35 8.81 -7.36 -1.74
C ILE A 35 7.47 -6.62 -1.76
N ALA A 36 6.61 -6.94 -0.79
CA ALA A 36 5.33 -6.24 -0.64
C ALA A 36 5.57 -4.77 -0.25
N PRO A 37 5.04 -3.79 -0.98
CA PRO A 37 5.27 -2.38 -0.66
C PRO A 37 4.45 -1.94 0.56
N VAL A 38 5.07 -1.20 1.46
CA VAL A 38 4.40 -0.47 2.55
C VAL A 38 3.75 0.77 1.95
N LYS A 39 2.41 0.85 1.98
CA LYS A 39 1.68 2.03 1.47
C LYS A 39 1.85 3.20 2.43
N VAL A 40 2.16 4.38 1.89
CA VAL A 40 2.28 5.65 2.62
C VAL A 40 1.42 6.68 1.90
N LEU A 41 0.48 7.30 2.61
CA LEU A 41 -0.39 8.34 2.06
C LEU A 41 0.07 9.72 2.53
N CYS A 42 0.47 10.58 1.60
CA CYS A 42 0.85 11.96 1.85
C CYS A 42 -0.33 12.89 1.53
N HIS A 43 -0.91 13.48 2.57
CA HIS A 43 -1.97 14.47 2.41
C HIS A 43 -1.36 15.82 2.03
N MET A 44 -1.85 16.39 0.93
CA MET A 44 -1.50 17.75 0.54
C MET A 44 -2.34 18.75 1.32
N GLU A 45 -1.77 19.91 1.61
CA GLU A 45 -2.52 21.03 2.17
C GLU A 45 -3.60 21.53 1.21
N GLY A 46 -4.64 22.13 1.78
CA GLY A 46 -5.74 22.70 1.01
C GLY A 46 -5.29 23.92 0.21
N SER A 47 -5.16 23.76 -1.11
CA SER A 47 -4.91 24.87 -2.04
C SER A 47 -6.14 25.14 -2.92
N GLY A 48 -6.41 26.41 -3.21
CA GLY A 48 -7.42 26.80 -4.20
C GLY A 48 -6.99 26.53 -5.65
N GLN A 49 -5.71 26.22 -5.88
CA GLN A 49 -5.13 26.00 -7.21
C GLN A 49 -5.35 24.58 -7.75
N TRP A 50 -6.00 23.72 -6.98
CA TRP A 50 -6.34 22.39 -7.47
C TRP A 50 -7.47 22.48 -8.51
N PRO A 51 -7.32 21.83 -9.67
CA PRO A 51 -8.33 21.82 -10.71
C PRO A 51 -9.57 21.04 -10.25
N GLN A 52 -10.71 21.38 -10.85
CA GLN A 52 -11.98 20.69 -10.63
C GLN A 52 -12.21 19.52 -11.60
N ASP A 53 -11.32 19.37 -12.58
CA ASP A 53 -11.37 18.25 -13.53
C ASP A 53 -10.55 17.05 -13.03
N ARG A 54 -11.13 15.86 -13.18
CA ARG A 54 -10.53 14.59 -12.75
C ARG A 54 -9.21 14.29 -13.45
N GLU A 55 -9.16 14.51 -14.77
CA GLU A 55 -7.94 14.24 -15.55
C GLU A 55 -6.83 15.24 -15.19
N ALA A 56 -7.19 16.51 -14.99
CA ALA A 56 -6.27 17.51 -14.49
C ALA A 56 -5.71 17.16 -13.09
N ILE A 57 -6.55 16.69 -12.15
CA ILE A 57 -6.11 16.20 -10.84
C ILE A 57 -5.11 15.05 -10.99
N ARG A 58 -5.41 14.05 -11.84
CA ARG A 58 -4.50 12.93 -12.09
C ARG A 58 -3.15 13.38 -12.64
N ARG A 59 -3.13 14.32 -13.58
CA ARG A 59 -1.89 14.86 -14.16
C ARG A 59 -1.06 15.63 -13.14
N ILE A 60 -1.70 16.45 -12.30
CA ILE A 60 -1.02 17.16 -11.23
C ILE A 60 -0.45 16.19 -10.20
N LYS A 61 -1.21 15.17 -9.78
CA LYS A 61 -0.70 14.12 -8.90
C LYS A 61 0.50 13.40 -9.51
N ALA A 62 0.46 13.07 -10.80
CA ALA A 62 1.61 12.48 -11.49
C ALA A 62 2.83 13.41 -11.50
N ALA A 63 2.65 14.72 -11.72
CA ALA A 63 3.72 15.69 -11.64
C ALA A 63 4.33 15.78 -10.23
N PHE A 64 3.50 15.74 -9.18
CA PHE A 64 3.97 15.65 -7.79
C PHE A 64 4.80 14.39 -7.55
N GLN A 65 4.39 13.23 -8.07
CA GLN A 65 5.15 11.98 -7.93
C GLN A 65 6.55 12.08 -8.58
N LEU A 66 6.63 12.68 -9.77
CA LEU A 66 7.91 12.91 -10.45
C LEU A 66 8.82 13.82 -9.62
N GLN A 67 8.28 14.96 -9.16
CA GLN A 67 9.04 15.92 -8.36
C GLN A 67 9.50 15.32 -7.03
N LEU A 68 8.64 14.54 -6.37
CA LEU A 68 8.97 13.83 -5.13
C LEU A 68 10.14 12.86 -5.35
N ALA A 69 10.08 12.04 -6.39
CA ALA A 69 11.15 11.10 -6.72
C ALA A 69 12.48 11.82 -7.02
N GLU A 70 12.44 12.95 -7.72
CA GLU A 70 13.62 13.75 -8.02
C GLU A 70 14.26 14.34 -6.76
N LEU A 71 13.45 14.92 -5.86
CA LEU A 71 13.94 15.49 -4.59
C LEU A 71 14.53 14.41 -3.68
N LEU A 72 13.87 13.26 -3.54
CA LEU A 72 14.38 12.15 -2.73
C LEU A 72 15.70 11.59 -3.27
N ARG A 73 15.86 11.53 -4.60
CA ARG A 73 17.13 11.16 -5.25
C ARG A 73 18.22 12.18 -4.98
N LYS A 74 17.94 13.48 -5.17
CA LYS A 74 18.93 14.56 -5.01
C LYS A 74 19.38 14.76 -3.57
N GLN A 75 18.42 14.86 -2.64
CA GLN A 75 18.68 15.23 -1.24
C GLN A 75 19.08 14.04 -0.38
N HIS A 76 18.46 12.87 -0.61
CA HIS A 76 18.62 11.71 0.26
C HIS A 76 19.29 10.50 -0.41
N ARG A 77 19.62 10.61 -1.71
CA ARG A 77 20.26 9.53 -2.50
C ARG A 77 19.47 8.21 -2.45
N LEU A 78 18.14 8.31 -2.35
CA LEU A 78 17.26 7.14 -2.33
C LEU A 78 16.93 6.69 -3.75
N LEU A 79 16.93 5.38 -3.97
CA LEU A 79 16.41 4.81 -5.20
C LEU A 79 14.88 4.97 -5.18
N CYS A 80 14.35 5.71 -6.15
CA CYS A 80 12.93 5.98 -6.28
C CYS A 80 12.47 5.59 -7.68
N ARG A 81 11.27 5.01 -7.82
CA ARG A 81 10.63 4.72 -9.09
C ARG A 81 9.27 5.41 -9.15
N PRO A 82 9.16 6.56 -9.83
CA PRO A 82 7.89 7.26 -9.96
C PRO A 82 6.98 6.53 -10.96
N ALA A 83 5.68 6.59 -10.68
CA ALA A 83 4.58 6.18 -11.54
C ALA A 83 3.47 7.26 -11.45
N PRO A 84 2.51 7.29 -12.40
CA PRO A 84 1.48 8.34 -12.41
C PRO A 84 0.65 8.42 -11.11
N THR A 85 0.49 7.32 -10.39
CA THR A 85 -0.36 7.24 -9.18
C THR A 85 0.42 7.17 -7.88
N HIS A 86 1.72 6.88 -7.92
CA HIS A 86 2.54 6.62 -6.74
C HIS A 86 4.03 6.71 -7.06
N THR A 87 4.86 6.80 -6.03
CA THR A 87 6.31 6.64 -6.13
C THR A 87 6.77 5.53 -5.21
N ASP A 88 7.44 4.52 -5.77
CA ASP A 88 8.04 3.45 -4.98
C ASP A 88 9.45 3.86 -4.54
N VAL A 89 9.68 3.95 -3.24
CA VAL A 89 10.94 4.37 -2.60
C VAL A 89 11.60 3.16 -1.95
N TYR A 90 12.83 2.86 -2.34
CA TYR A 90 13.59 1.71 -1.85
C TYR A 90 14.51 2.15 -0.71
N LYS A 91 14.37 1.53 0.46
CA LYS A 91 15.17 1.84 1.64
C LYS A 91 15.35 0.59 2.50
N ASP A 92 16.61 0.22 2.76
CA ASP A 92 16.99 -0.84 3.70
C ASP A 92 16.33 -2.21 3.47
N GLY A 93 16.03 -2.54 2.21
CA GLY A 93 15.36 -3.79 1.82
C GLY A 93 13.83 -3.71 1.83
N TYR A 94 13.27 -2.56 2.20
CA TYR A 94 11.84 -2.26 2.10
C TYR A 94 11.53 -1.44 0.85
N VAL A 95 10.28 -1.54 0.41
CA VAL A 95 9.70 -0.67 -0.62
C VAL A 95 8.56 0.10 0.04
N PHE A 96 8.62 1.43 -0.03
CA PHE A 96 7.55 2.31 0.42
C PHE A 96 6.83 2.86 -0.80
N ARG A 97 5.54 2.57 -0.94
CA ARG A 97 4.70 3.11 -2.00
C ARG A 97 4.05 4.39 -1.51
N VAL A 98 4.63 5.52 -1.90
CA VAL A 98 4.16 6.85 -1.52
C VAL A 98 3.09 7.32 -2.49
N GLN A 99 1.92 7.68 -1.97
CA GLN A 99 0.77 8.17 -2.73
C GLN A 99 0.38 9.55 -2.24
N VAL A 100 0.12 10.46 -3.18
CA VAL A 100 -0.38 11.79 -2.87
C VAL A 100 -1.90 11.72 -2.76
N ALA A 101 -2.45 12.22 -1.66
CA ALA A 101 -3.88 12.36 -1.43
C ALA A 101 -4.29 13.83 -1.44
N TYR A 102 -5.41 14.10 -2.12
CA TYR A 102 -6.05 15.40 -2.13
C TYR A 102 -7.45 15.27 -1.52
N HIS A 103 -7.77 16.09 -0.53
CA HIS A 103 -8.98 15.94 0.28
C HIS A 103 -10.29 16.20 -0.48
N ARG A 104 -10.28 17.03 -1.53
CA ARG A 104 -11.47 17.26 -2.37
C ARG A 104 -11.61 16.29 -3.54
N GLU A 105 -10.59 15.48 -3.81
CA GLU A 105 -10.65 14.46 -4.87
C GLU A 105 -11.89 13.54 -4.74
N PRO A 106 -12.27 13.03 -3.55
CA PRO A 106 -13.50 12.24 -3.40
C PRO A 106 -14.78 13.00 -3.74
N GLN A 107 -14.85 14.31 -3.45
CA GLN A 107 -16.04 15.14 -3.70
C GLN A 107 -16.21 15.36 -5.20
N ILE A 108 -15.13 15.74 -5.89
CA ILE A 108 -15.09 15.94 -7.34
C ILE A 108 -15.40 14.62 -8.09
N LEU A 109 -14.93 13.48 -7.55
CA LEU A 109 -15.26 12.16 -8.09
C LEU A 109 -16.75 11.83 -7.89
N LYS A 110 -17.37 12.21 -6.78
CA LYS A 110 -18.81 11.99 -6.57
C LYS A 110 -19.67 12.85 -7.50
N GLU A 111 -19.28 14.10 -7.70
CA GLU A 111 -20.01 15.07 -8.52
C GLU A 111 -19.99 14.70 -10.02
N ALA A 112 -18.90 14.09 -10.49
CA ALA A 112 -18.71 13.78 -11.90
C ALA A 112 -19.03 12.32 -12.30
N GLY A 113 -19.56 11.47 -11.41
CA GLY A 113 -19.56 10.00 -11.59
C GLY A 113 -20.91 9.31 -11.81
N THR A 114 -20.98 8.45 -12.83
CA THR A 114 -22.01 7.39 -12.98
C THR A 114 -21.69 6.19 -12.06
N ARG A 115 -22.73 5.46 -11.60
CA ARG A 115 -22.73 4.42 -10.53
C ARG A 115 -21.59 3.39 -10.53
N LYS A 116 -20.93 3.13 -11.67
CA LYS A 116 -19.91 2.08 -11.85
C LYS A 116 -18.49 2.52 -11.42
N GLU A 117 -18.18 3.81 -11.52
CA GLU A 117 -16.85 4.36 -11.19
C GLU A 117 -16.72 4.77 -9.71
N LEU A 118 -17.85 5.10 -9.08
CA LEU A 118 -17.93 5.39 -7.65
C LEU A 118 -17.38 4.21 -6.80
N CYS A 119 -17.67 2.98 -7.20
CA CYS A 119 -17.29 1.78 -6.44
C CYS A 119 -15.77 1.58 -6.34
N GLY A 120 -14.99 1.89 -7.39
CA GLY A 120 -13.53 1.69 -7.39
C GLY A 120 -12.78 2.81 -6.67
N ALA A 121 -13.22 4.06 -6.83
CA ALA A 121 -12.55 5.21 -6.24
C ALA A 121 -12.92 5.42 -4.75
N GLU A 122 -14.15 5.10 -4.36
CA GLU A 122 -14.57 5.13 -2.95
C GLU A 122 -13.81 4.10 -2.13
N VAL A 123 -13.59 2.88 -2.64
CA VAL A 123 -12.79 1.86 -1.96
C VAL A 123 -11.34 2.33 -1.79
N GLN A 124 -10.69 2.85 -2.83
CA GLN A 124 -9.27 3.24 -2.75
C GLN A 124 -9.00 4.39 -1.75
N LEU A 125 -9.94 5.33 -1.60
CA LEU A 125 -9.82 6.49 -0.72
C LEU A 125 -10.38 6.23 0.69
N GLN A 126 -11.47 5.45 0.83
CA GLN A 126 -12.03 5.09 2.14
C GLN A 126 -11.17 4.06 2.88
N SER A 127 -10.52 3.11 2.19
CA SER A 127 -9.64 2.12 2.81
C SER A 127 -8.40 2.77 3.45
N CYS A 128 -7.88 3.86 2.85
CA CYS A 128 -6.73 4.56 3.40
C CYS A 128 -7.10 5.55 4.51
N SER A 129 -8.33 6.08 4.52
CA SER A 129 -8.78 7.11 5.46
C SER A 129 -9.35 6.54 6.76
N ARG A 130 -9.91 5.32 6.74
CA ARG A 130 -10.49 4.70 7.93
C ARG A 130 -9.43 3.97 8.74
N ASN A 131 -8.74 4.68 9.63
CA ASN A 131 -8.31 4.32 11.00
C ASN A 131 -7.90 2.87 11.35
N SER A 132 -7.66 1.99 10.39
CA SER A 132 -7.49 0.56 10.62
C SER A 132 -6.21 0.31 11.40
N ALA A 133 -5.14 1.05 11.09
CA ALA A 133 -3.90 1.01 11.85
C ALA A 133 -4.07 1.32 13.35
N HIS A 134 -4.88 2.32 13.70
CA HIS A 134 -5.12 2.72 15.10
C HIS A 134 -5.98 1.69 15.86
N ASN A 135 -6.93 1.07 15.16
CA ASN A 135 -7.80 0.07 15.77
C ASN A 135 -7.05 -1.24 16.01
N HIS A 136 -6.20 -1.66 15.06
CA HIS A 136 -5.36 -2.85 15.22
C HIS A 136 -4.31 -2.69 16.31
N SER A 137 -3.71 -1.50 16.47
CA SER A 137 -2.73 -1.26 17.54
C SER A 137 -3.38 -1.35 18.93
N SER A 138 -4.57 -0.77 19.08
CA SER A 138 -5.32 -0.81 20.34
C SER A 138 -5.74 -2.24 20.70
N LEU A 139 -6.25 -3.00 19.72
CA LEU A 139 -6.64 -4.39 19.93
C LEU A 139 -5.42 -5.29 20.23
N GLN A 140 -4.30 -5.06 19.56
CA GLN A 140 -3.04 -5.78 19.83
C GLN A 140 -2.51 -5.54 21.25
N GLN A 141 -2.69 -4.33 21.80
CA GLN A 141 -2.30 -4.02 23.18
C GLN A 141 -3.16 -4.76 24.20
N GLN A 142 -4.44 -4.96 23.91
CA GLN A 142 -5.36 -5.72 24.77
C GLN A 142 -5.18 -7.23 24.61
N HIS A 143 -4.95 -7.70 23.37
CA HIS A 143 -4.82 -9.11 23.01
C HIS A 143 -3.51 -9.35 22.23
N PRO A 144 -2.42 -9.71 22.92
CA PRO A 144 -1.12 -9.93 22.28
C PRO A 144 -1.12 -10.99 21.17
N ALA A 145 -2.02 -11.97 21.22
CA ALA A 145 -2.18 -13.02 20.23
C ALA A 145 -2.87 -12.57 18.92
N PHE A 146 -3.48 -11.38 18.89
CA PHE A 146 -4.27 -10.90 17.76
C PHE A 146 -3.47 -10.83 16.45
N SER A 147 -2.31 -10.15 16.46
CA SER A 147 -1.48 -9.99 15.26
C SER A 147 -0.96 -11.33 14.72
N GLY A 148 -0.60 -12.27 15.59
CA GLY A 148 -0.22 -13.62 15.19
C GLY A 148 -1.36 -14.36 14.49
N THR A 149 -2.57 -14.26 15.06
CA THR A 149 -3.79 -14.88 14.55
C THR A 149 -4.19 -14.31 13.19
N SER A 150 -4.22 -12.97 13.05
CA SER A 150 -4.51 -12.30 11.78
C SER A 150 -3.51 -12.71 10.69
N ARG A 151 -2.20 -12.70 10.98
CA ARG A 151 -1.15 -13.09 10.02
C ARG A 151 -1.30 -14.54 9.57
N LEU A 152 -1.65 -15.44 10.49
CA LEU A 152 -1.87 -16.85 10.18
C LEU A 152 -3.11 -17.05 9.31
N ALA A 153 -4.22 -16.39 9.66
CA ALA A 153 -5.47 -16.43 8.89
C ALA A 153 -5.26 -15.93 7.45
N LYS A 154 -4.60 -14.79 7.27
CA LYS A 154 -4.25 -14.26 5.95
C LYS A 154 -3.38 -15.23 5.15
N ARG A 155 -2.34 -15.79 5.78
CA ARG A 155 -1.48 -16.81 5.14
C ARG A 155 -2.28 -18.04 4.71
N TRP A 156 -3.21 -18.50 5.54
CA TRP A 156 -4.07 -19.63 5.23
C TRP A 156 -5.01 -19.32 4.05
N ILE A 157 -5.67 -18.16 4.03
CA ILE A 157 -6.53 -17.71 2.93
C ILE A 157 -5.74 -17.61 1.62
N SER A 158 -4.53 -17.02 1.65
CA SER A 158 -3.66 -16.96 0.47
C SER A 158 -3.25 -18.36 0.00
N ALA A 159 -2.99 -19.31 0.90
CA ALA A 159 -2.67 -20.69 0.54
C ALA A 159 -3.84 -21.43 -0.13
N GLN A 160 -5.08 -20.97 0.09
CA GLN A 160 -6.27 -21.46 -0.60
C GLN A 160 -6.58 -20.69 -1.90
N MET A 161 -5.72 -19.75 -2.31
CA MET A 161 -5.94 -18.87 -3.49
C MET A 161 -7.23 -18.03 -3.40
N LEU A 162 -7.67 -17.70 -2.17
CA LEU A 162 -8.88 -16.91 -1.92
C LEU A 162 -8.61 -15.43 -1.63
N SER A 163 -7.33 -15.01 -1.67
CA SER A 163 -6.92 -13.63 -1.36
C SER A 163 -7.40 -12.58 -2.36
N ASP A 164 -7.83 -13.00 -3.56
CA ASP A 164 -8.35 -12.07 -4.58
C ASP A 164 -9.80 -11.66 -4.31
N GLY A 165 -10.57 -12.51 -3.61
CA GLY A 165 -11.97 -12.25 -3.26
C GLY A 165 -12.18 -11.68 -1.85
N LEU A 166 -11.20 -11.84 -0.96
CA LEU A 166 -11.25 -11.38 0.42
C LEU A 166 -10.14 -10.36 0.69
N SER A 167 -10.52 -9.12 0.99
CA SER A 167 -9.54 -8.09 1.35
C SER A 167 -8.88 -8.38 2.69
N GLU A 168 -7.65 -7.91 2.86
CA GLU A 168 -6.88 -8.09 4.09
C GLU A 168 -7.61 -7.51 5.32
N GLU A 169 -8.32 -6.40 5.14
CA GLU A 169 -9.13 -5.74 6.18
C GLU A 169 -10.30 -6.62 6.63
N CYS A 170 -10.95 -7.32 5.69
CA CYS A 170 -12.02 -8.26 6.02
C CYS A 170 -11.48 -9.42 6.88
N VAL A 171 -10.29 -9.93 6.55
CA VAL A 171 -9.66 -11.00 7.33
C VAL A 171 -9.28 -10.49 8.73
N ASP A 172 -8.77 -9.27 8.85
CA ASP A 172 -8.45 -8.67 10.14
C ASP A 172 -9.70 -8.45 11.01
N LEU A 173 -10.83 -8.05 10.41
CA LEU A 173 -12.10 -7.89 11.12
C LEU A 173 -12.67 -9.23 11.58
N LEU A 174 -12.59 -10.29 10.76
CA LEU A 174 -12.98 -11.64 11.14
C LEU A 174 -12.12 -12.17 12.29
N ALA A 175 -10.80 -11.94 12.23
CA ALA A 175 -9.91 -12.28 13.33
C ALA A 175 -10.28 -11.48 14.58
N ALA A 176 -10.53 -10.17 14.46
CA ALA A 176 -10.86 -9.30 15.59
C ALA A 176 -12.17 -9.72 16.27
N PHE A 177 -13.16 -10.19 15.51
CA PHE A 177 -14.41 -10.72 16.05
C PHE A 177 -14.18 -11.85 17.06
N LEU A 178 -13.19 -12.72 16.86
CA LEU A 178 -12.87 -13.82 17.78
C LEU A 178 -12.36 -13.32 19.15
N PHE A 179 -11.70 -12.15 19.18
CA PHE A 179 -11.20 -11.55 20.41
C PHE A 179 -12.26 -10.67 21.09
N LEU A 180 -13.04 -9.94 20.29
CA LEU A 180 -14.05 -8.99 20.79
C LEU A 180 -15.38 -9.66 21.19
N CYS A 181 -15.71 -10.78 20.55
CA CYS A 181 -16.95 -11.54 20.77
C CYS A 181 -16.64 -13.04 20.96
N PRO A 182 -15.96 -13.43 22.04
CA PRO A 182 -15.43 -14.80 22.17
C PRO A 182 -16.48 -15.86 22.50
N ALA A 183 -17.66 -15.46 22.99
CA ALA A 183 -18.70 -16.40 23.41
C ALA A 183 -19.10 -17.38 22.29
N PRO A 184 -19.25 -18.68 22.57
CA PRO A 184 -19.29 -19.32 23.89
C PRO A 184 -17.90 -19.68 24.48
N PHE A 185 -16.82 -19.37 23.79
CA PHE A 185 -15.44 -19.64 24.21
C PHE A 185 -14.82 -18.42 24.92
N THR A 186 -13.52 -18.52 25.24
CA THR A 186 -12.69 -17.40 25.70
C THR A 186 -11.95 -16.78 24.53
N ALA A 187 -11.54 -15.50 24.67
CA ALA A 187 -10.69 -14.87 23.68
C ALA A 187 -9.39 -15.67 23.52
N PRO A 188 -8.90 -15.89 22.28
CA PRO A 188 -7.66 -16.61 22.02
C PRO A 188 -6.40 -15.95 22.62
#